data_AF-A0A0F9RIS7-F1
#
_entry.id   AF-A0A0F9RIS7-F1
#
_cell.length_a   1.000
_cell.length_b   1.000
_cell.length_c   1.000
_cell.angle_alpha   90.00
_cell.angle_beta   90.00
_cell.angle_gamma   90.00
#
_symmetry.space_group_name_H-M   'P 1'
#
loop_
_entity.id
_entity.type
_entity.pdbx_description
1 polymer ?
#
loop_
_entity_poly.entity_id
_entity_poly.type
_entity_poly.pdbx_seq_one_letter_code
_entity_poly.pdbx_strand_id
1 'polypeptide(L)'
;MTAPTAGPWTFNENAQSWNPVELFGPGETVVVRTYAWEGTEQERIDECLANARLIAAAPELLDACKAVADELSGYVGEDEPGDSGLAWCFDKLREAIAKAEGR
;
A
#
# COMPACT_ATOMS: atom_id res chain seq x y z
N MET A 1 -14.55 -13.97 -2.66
CA MET A 1 -13.70 -12.92 -2.05
C MET A 1 -13.79 -11.70 -2.95
N THR A 2 -13.85 -10.50 -2.37
CA THR A 2 -13.89 -9.23 -3.11
C THR A 2 -12.48 -8.73 -3.36
N ALA A 3 -12.22 -8.13 -4.54
CA ALA A 3 -10.92 -7.53 -4.84
C ALA A 3 -10.69 -6.25 -4.00
N PRO A 4 -9.43 -5.89 -3.68
CA PRO A 4 -9.10 -4.60 -3.08
C PRO A 4 -9.52 -3.43 -3.97
N THR A 5 -9.82 -2.27 -3.38
CA THR A 5 -10.09 -1.03 -4.13
C THR A 5 -8.85 -0.64 -4.93
N ALA A 6 -8.95 -0.60 -6.26
CA ALA A 6 -7.83 -0.17 -7.09
C ALA A 6 -7.49 1.31 -6.86
N GLY A 7 -6.20 1.64 -6.97
CA GLY A 7 -5.74 3.03 -7.00
C GLY A 7 -6.07 3.76 -8.31
N PRO A 8 -5.64 5.01 -8.46
CA PRO A 8 -4.92 5.81 -7.45
C PRO A 8 -5.85 6.20 -6.30
N TRP A 9 -5.27 6.40 -5.11
CA TRP A 9 -6.01 6.92 -3.95
C TRP A 9 -5.58 8.36 -3.68
N THR A 10 -6.55 9.24 -3.48
CA THR A 10 -6.31 10.67 -3.28
C THR A 10 -6.58 11.07 -1.83
N PHE A 11 -5.75 11.99 -1.35
CA PHE A 11 -5.86 12.55 0.00
C PHE A 11 -6.84 13.72 -0.01
N ASN A 12 -7.78 13.76 0.93
CA ASN A 12 -8.59 14.94 1.17
C ASN A 12 -7.91 15.85 2.20
N GLU A 13 -7.29 16.92 1.74
CA GLU A 13 -6.62 17.92 2.58
C GLU A 13 -7.60 18.77 3.41
N ASN A 14 -8.90 18.75 3.07
CA ASN A 14 -9.95 19.51 3.76
C ASN A 14 -10.71 18.68 4.80
N ALA A 15 -10.10 17.61 5.31
CA ALA A 15 -10.71 16.73 6.28
C ALA A 15 -11.10 17.55 7.54
N GLN A 16 -12.41 17.60 7.85
CA GLN A 16 -12.95 18.46 8.90
C GLN A 16 -12.38 18.08 10.28
N SER A 17 -12.50 18.95 11.28
CA SER A 17 -11.91 18.77 12.63
C SER A 17 -12.16 17.41 13.31
N TRP A 18 -13.18 16.67 12.89
CA TRP A 18 -13.54 15.35 13.41
C TRP A 18 -12.92 14.17 12.65
N ASN A 19 -12.50 14.38 11.39
CA ASN A 19 -11.85 13.39 10.54
C ASN A 19 -10.52 13.98 10.07
N PRO A 20 -9.39 13.77 10.76
CA PRO A 20 -8.12 14.37 10.34
C PRO A 20 -7.54 13.73 9.07
N VAL A 21 -8.02 12.55 8.68
CA VAL A 21 -7.54 11.80 7.50
C VAL A 21 -8.71 11.18 6.75
N GLU A 22 -8.76 11.44 5.45
CA GLU A 22 -9.61 10.70 4.51
C GLU A 22 -8.86 10.39 3.21
N LEU A 23 -8.91 9.12 2.80
CA LEU A 23 -8.41 8.66 1.50
C LEU A 23 -9.59 8.18 0.65
N PHE A 24 -9.64 8.64 -0.60
CA PHE A 24 -10.66 8.28 -1.56
C PHE A 24 -10.05 7.53 -2.75
N GLY A 25 -10.72 6.46 -3.16
CA GLY A 25 -10.46 5.79 -4.43
C GLY A 25 -11.37 6.31 -5.54
N PRO A 26 -11.32 5.68 -6.72
CA PRO A 26 -12.19 6.01 -7.84
C PRO A 26 -13.68 6.05 -7.45
N GLY A 27 -14.41 7.04 -7.96
CA GLY A 27 -15.83 7.23 -7.68
C GLY A 27 -16.14 7.64 -6.24
N GLU A 28 -15.20 8.31 -5.56
CA GLU A 28 -15.35 8.77 -4.16
C GLU A 28 -15.52 7.64 -3.14
N THR A 29 -15.03 6.44 -3.48
CA THR A 29 -15.04 5.30 -2.56
C THR A 29 -14.11 5.57 -1.38
N VAL A 30 -14.63 5.55 -0.15
CA VAL A 30 -13.78 5.72 1.05
C VAL A 30 -12.87 4.51 1.22
N VAL A 31 -11.56 4.74 1.20
CA VAL A 31 -10.52 3.71 1.41
C VAL A 31 -10.07 3.72 2.87
N VAL A 32 -9.77 4.91 3.41
CA VAL A 32 -9.40 5.11 4.81
C VAL A 32 -10.15 6.33 5.34
N ARG A 33 -10.62 6.23 6.58
CA ARG A 33 -11.09 7.37 7.37
C ARG A 33 -10.65 7.18 8.81
N THR A 34 -10.08 8.22 9.41
CA THR A 34 -9.83 8.25 10.85
C THR A 34 -10.77 9.23 11.53
N TYR A 35 -10.98 9.04 12.83
CA TYR A 35 -11.77 9.93 13.67
C TYR A 35 -10.88 10.46 14.80
N ALA A 36 -10.94 11.76 15.05
CA ALA A 36 -10.33 12.39 16.20
C ALA A 36 -11.42 12.98 17.10
N TRP A 37 -11.29 12.74 18.40
CA TRP A 37 -12.14 13.35 19.42
C TRP A 37 -11.46 14.57 20.02
N GLU A 38 -12.23 15.40 20.72
CA GLU A 38 -11.69 16.49 21.53
C GLU A 38 -10.63 15.94 22.51
N GLY A 39 -9.45 16.57 22.52
CA GLY A 39 -8.30 16.11 23.31
C GLY A 39 -7.40 15.07 22.62
N THR A 40 -7.66 14.73 21.34
CA THR A 40 -6.69 13.92 20.57
C THR A 40 -5.39 14.70 20.41
N GLU A 41 -4.28 14.08 20.82
CA GLU A 41 -2.94 14.67 20.72
C GLU A 41 -2.54 14.90 19.26
N GLN A 42 -1.92 16.04 18.99
CA GLN A 42 -1.47 16.40 17.64
C GLN A 42 -0.50 15.38 17.05
N GLU A 43 0.37 14.80 17.87
CA GLU A 43 1.32 13.76 17.45
C GLU A 43 0.61 12.55 16.82
N ARG A 44 -0.54 12.14 17.37
CA ARG A 44 -1.34 11.04 16.82
C ARG A 44 -2.00 11.40 15.49
N ILE A 45 -2.39 12.66 15.32
CA ILE A 45 -2.92 13.18 14.05
C ILE A 45 -1.82 13.15 12.98
N ASP A 46 -0.61 13.60 13.34
CA ASP A 46 0.54 13.64 12.43
C ASP A 46 0.97 12.22 12.01
N GLU A 47 0.97 11.25 12.94
CA GLU A 47 1.21 9.84 12.64
C GLU A 47 0.16 9.28 11.67
N CYS A 48 -1.12 9.59 11.89
CA CYS A 48 -2.21 9.17 11.01
C CYS A 48 -2.03 9.75 9.60
N LEU A 49 -1.63 11.03 9.48
CA LEU A 49 -1.34 11.68 8.20
C LEU A 49 -0.17 11.02 7.47
N ALA A 50 0.91 10.69 8.20
CA ALA A 50 2.07 10.00 7.63
C ALA A 50 1.68 8.61 7.09
N ASN A 51 0.93 7.83 7.87
CA ASN A 51 0.43 6.52 7.47
C ASN A 51 -0.52 6.60 6.28
N ALA A 52 -1.37 7.61 6.22
CA ALA A 52 -2.28 7.82 5.09
C ALA A 52 -1.54 8.11 3.78
N ARG A 53 -0.48 8.94 3.83
CA ARG A 53 0.38 9.18 2.67
C ARG A 53 1.07 7.91 2.19
N LEU A 54 1.54 7.08 3.13
CA LEU A 54 2.13 5.78 2.81
C LEU A 54 1.11 4.85 2.14
N ILE A 55 -0.10 4.77 2.67
CA ILE A 55 -1.20 3.98 2.10
C ILE A 55 -1.56 4.51 0.71
N ALA A 56 -1.69 5.82 0.52
CA ALA A 56 -2.04 6.43 -0.76
C ALA A 56 -1.07 6.07 -1.89
N ALA A 57 0.22 5.86 -1.57
CA ALA A 57 1.26 5.43 -2.51
C ALA A 57 1.30 3.91 -2.76
N ALA A 58 0.50 3.11 -2.05
CA ALA A 58 0.53 1.66 -2.15
C ALA A 58 0.21 1.11 -3.57
N PRO A 59 -0.73 1.69 -4.36
CA PRO A 59 -0.95 1.27 -5.73
C PRO A 59 0.29 1.40 -6.60
N GLU A 60 0.97 2.54 -6.55
CA GLU A 60 2.18 2.81 -7.34
C GLU A 60 3.36 1.93 -6.88
N LEU A 61 3.46 1.67 -5.57
CA LEU A 61 4.44 0.74 -5.02
C LEU A 61 4.18 -0.70 -5.49
N LEU A 62 2.91 -1.13 -5.56
CA LEU A 62 2.54 -2.46 -6.07
C LEU A 62 2.91 -2.59 -7.56
N ASP A 63 2.65 -1.57 -8.36
CA ASP A 63 3.02 -1.57 -9.79
C ASP A 63 4.54 -1.64 -9.98
N ALA A 64 5.31 -0.89 -9.17
CA ALA A 64 6.77 -0.99 -9.17
C ALA A 64 7.26 -2.39 -8.77
N CYS A 65 6.66 -2.99 -7.74
CA CYS A 65 6.99 -4.37 -7.34
C CYS A 65 6.72 -5.38 -8.46
N LYS A 66 5.58 -5.25 -9.17
CA LYS A 66 5.24 -6.12 -10.30
C LYS A 66 6.25 -5.99 -11.44
N ALA A 67 6.60 -4.75 -11.81
CA ALA A 67 7.59 -4.50 -12.86
C ALA A 67 8.97 -5.12 -12.52
N VAL A 68 9.40 -5.01 -11.26
CA VAL A 68 10.66 -5.63 -10.82
C VAL A 68 10.57 -7.15 -10.80
N ALA A 69 9.44 -7.73 -10.38
CA ALA A 69 9.24 -9.16 -10.41
C ALA A 69 9.28 -9.71 -11.84
N ASP A 70 8.63 -9.03 -12.78
CA ASP A 70 8.65 -9.41 -14.19
C ASP A 70 10.07 -9.40 -14.76
N GLU A 71 10.88 -8.38 -14.46
CA GLU A 71 12.30 -8.33 -14.87
C GLU A 71 13.12 -9.46 -14.22
N LEU A 72 12.96 -9.68 -12.91
CA LEU A 72 13.72 -10.72 -12.18
C LEU A 72 13.38 -12.14 -12.62
N SER A 73 12.17 -12.37 -13.14
CA SER A 73 11.73 -13.69 -13.60
C SER A 73 12.61 -14.27 -14.72
N GLY A 74 13.32 -13.43 -15.48
CA GLY A 74 14.27 -13.86 -16.51
C GLY A 74 15.66 -14.24 -15.97
N TYR A 75 15.99 -13.90 -14.73
CA TYR A 75 17.30 -14.13 -14.13
C TYR A 75 17.31 -15.25 -13.09
N VAL A 76 16.18 -15.48 -12.42
CA VAL A 76 16.04 -16.56 -11.43
C VAL A 76 15.68 -17.85 -12.17
N GLY A 77 16.62 -18.80 -12.19
CA GLY A 77 16.39 -20.10 -12.80
C GLY A 77 15.43 -20.97 -11.98
N GLU A 78 14.68 -21.87 -12.62
CA GLU A 78 13.73 -22.78 -11.95
C GLU A 78 14.40 -23.69 -10.89
N ASP A 79 15.71 -23.95 -11.04
CA ASP A 79 16.51 -24.79 -10.16
C ASP A 79 17.29 -24.00 -9.09
N GLU A 80 17.16 -22.67 -9.06
CA GLU A 80 17.93 -21.84 -8.13
C GLU A 80 17.34 -21.94 -6.71
N PRO A 81 18.14 -22.26 -5.67
CA PRO A 81 17.63 -22.36 -4.30
C PRO A 81 17.08 -21.00 -3.84
N GLY A 82 15.87 -21.00 -3.26
CA GLY A 82 15.20 -19.80 -2.73
C GLY A 82 15.96 -19.08 -1.60
N ASP A 83 17.01 -19.69 -1.04
CA ASP A 83 17.89 -19.08 -0.03
C ASP A 83 19.12 -18.37 -0.64
N SER A 84 19.26 -18.39 -1.98
CA SER A 84 20.28 -17.62 -2.69
C SER A 84 19.86 -16.15 -2.84
N GLY A 85 20.82 -15.23 -2.89
CA GLY A 85 20.54 -13.80 -2.74
C GLY A 85 19.49 -13.23 -3.71
N LEU A 86 19.48 -13.65 -4.97
CA LEU A 86 18.52 -13.15 -5.96
C LEU A 86 17.17 -13.87 -5.89
N ALA A 87 17.18 -15.21 -5.76
CA ALA A 87 15.97 -16.00 -5.62
C ALA A 87 15.18 -15.63 -4.35
N TRP A 88 15.88 -15.38 -3.23
CA TRP A 88 15.26 -14.91 -1.99
C TRP A 88 14.56 -13.57 -2.16
N CYS A 89 15.20 -12.60 -2.82
CA CYS A 89 14.61 -11.30 -3.12
C CYS A 89 13.36 -11.45 -3.99
N PHE A 90 13.42 -12.32 -4.99
CA PHE A 90 12.30 -12.59 -5.88
C PHE A 90 11.11 -13.24 -5.15
N ASP A 91 11.37 -14.21 -4.26
CA ASP A 91 10.33 -14.83 -3.43
C ASP A 91 9.67 -13.80 -2.50
N LYS A 92 10.46 -12.95 -1.83
CA LYS A 92 9.93 -11.88 -0.98
C LYS A 92 9.06 -10.89 -1.75
N LEU A 93 9.45 -10.57 -2.98
CA LEU A 93 8.69 -9.68 -3.85
C LEU A 93 7.36 -10.31 -4.26
N ARG A 94 7.36 -11.59 -4.63
CA ARG A 94 6.13 -12.35 -4.97
C ARG A 94 5.19 -12.47 -3.78
N GLU A 95 5.72 -12.74 -2.58
CA GLU A 95 4.94 -12.76 -1.34
C GLU A 95 4.28 -11.39 -1.07
N ALA A 96 5.02 -10.29 -1.24
CA ALA A 96 4.48 -8.94 -1.05
C ALA A 96 3.36 -8.62 -2.06
N ILE A 97 3.54 -8.98 -3.33
CA ILE A 97 2.52 -8.81 -4.39
C ILE A 97 1.28 -9.64 -4.07
N ALA A 98 1.45 -10.92 -3.72
CA ALA A 98 0.34 -11.81 -3.38
C ALA A 98 -0.49 -11.24 -2.22
N LYS A 99 0.19 -10.80 -1.15
CA LYS A 99 -0.47 -10.16 0.00
C LYS A 99 -1.24 -8.89 -0.40
N ALA A 100 -0.66 -8.04 -1.25
CA ALA A 100 -1.32 -6.81 -1.72
C ALA A 100 -2.55 -7.08 -2.60
N GLU A 101 -2.55 -8.19 -3.33
CA GLU A 101 -3.69 -8.65 -4.13
C GLU A 101 -4.72 -9.47 -3.35
N GLY A 102 -4.46 -9.75 -2.07
CA GLY A 102 -5.34 -10.54 -1.20
C GLY A 102 -5.28 -12.05 -1.46
N ARG A 103 -4.12 -12.56 -1.88
CA ARG A 103 -3.84 -14.00 -2.11
C ARG A 103 -2.87 -14.57 -1.08
#